data_AF-V8BXG7-F1
#
_entry.id   AF-V8BXG7-F1
#
_cell.length_a   1.000
_cell.length_b   1.000
_cell.length_c   1.000
_cell.angle_alpha   90.00
_cell.angle_beta   90.00
_cell.angle_gamma   90.00
#
_symmetry.space_group_name_H-M   'P 1'
#
loop_
_entity.id
_entity.type
_entity.pdbx_description
1 polymer ?
#
loop_
_entity_poly.entity_id
_entity_poly.type
_entity_poly.pdbx_seq_one_letter_code
_entity_poly.pdbx_strand_id
1 'polypeptide(L)'
;MVAVEDWKNQLYEKTQIAVKYSPAKYKPAYKIMRTRGIENYEIDDMDVTFISEVIHKCSYIFPSKVETRKAIEQLTEDRNVNGHSDENEECEELYRYAFLSLTNLQRFIDTVDEWETDIPDEIRLEYRQRYSAEIIEMQKSIDEERIDQVQRTKDMDKDIQRILSSDDRLKTWCDVIKIYMDRSFVIDHNIELYQEFILRASNAGIIHAHGQAADYYLNTDKNCDEAEKRMRLLMEDKDNLSAGDVHSIMSAISMYMIRGNVLSDGLEDVVVTLINWGYPIEKDSTGVYVMLSKREKSL
;
A
#
# COMPACT_ATOMS: atom_id res chain seq x y z
N MET A 1 -18.15 -9.22 25.72
CA MET A 1 -18.00 -8.43 26.96
C MET A 1 -19.20 -8.69 27.86
N VAL A 2 -18.98 -8.92 29.15
CA VAL A 2 -20.07 -8.92 30.15
C VAL A 2 -20.21 -7.48 30.66
N ALA A 3 -21.43 -6.96 30.65
CA ALA A 3 -21.74 -5.65 31.17
C ALA A 3 -22.71 -5.80 32.36
N VAL A 4 -22.55 -4.96 33.39
CA VAL A 4 -23.50 -4.92 34.51
C VAL A 4 -24.84 -4.35 34.08
N GLU A 5 -25.87 -4.55 34.90
CA GLU A 5 -27.15 -3.89 34.71
C GLU A 5 -26.97 -2.35 34.70
N ASP A 6 -27.69 -1.67 33.82
CA ASP A 6 -27.61 -0.21 33.62
C ASP A 6 -26.24 0.33 33.13
N TRP A 7 -25.42 -0.51 32.47
CA TRP A 7 -24.09 -0.11 31.98
C TRP A 7 -24.11 1.12 31.07
N LYS A 8 -25.17 1.33 30.28
CA LYS A 8 -25.26 2.44 29.31
C LYS A 8 -25.26 3.79 30.02
N ASN A 9 -26.05 3.94 31.09
CA ASN A 9 -26.10 5.18 31.87
C ASN A 9 -24.80 5.40 32.64
N GLN A 10 -24.29 4.36 33.30
CA GLN A 10 -23.01 4.43 34.02
C GLN A 10 -21.84 4.82 33.09
N LEU A 11 -21.81 4.24 31.89
CA LEU A 11 -20.78 4.54 30.90
C LEU A 11 -20.94 5.96 30.34
N TYR A 12 -22.17 6.41 30.09
CA TYR A 12 -22.42 7.78 29.62
C TYR A 12 -21.96 8.81 30.65
N GLU A 13 -22.27 8.64 31.93
CA GLU A 13 -21.81 9.53 33.00
C GLU A 13 -20.28 9.57 33.07
N LYS A 14 -19.64 8.40 33.06
CA LYS A 14 -18.19 8.27 33.04
C LYS A 14 -17.57 8.99 31.85
N THR A 15 -18.14 8.78 30.66
CA THR A 15 -17.67 9.36 29.40
C THR A 15 -17.86 10.88 29.42
N GLN A 16 -19.00 11.39 29.89
CA GLN A 16 -19.27 12.82 30.00
C GLN A 16 -18.23 13.54 30.89
N ILE A 17 -17.85 12.92 32.00
CA ILE A 17 -16.80 13.44 32.87
C ILE A 17 -15.43 13.33 32.18
N ALA A 18 -15.11 12.17 31.63
CA ALA A 18 -13.80 11.86 31.06
C ALA A 18 -13.48 12.70 29.82
N VAL A 19 -14.47 13.11 29.02
CA VAL A 19 -14.26 14.02 27.86
C VAL A 19 -13.61 15.35 28.29
N LYS A 20 -13.83 15.81 29.52
CA LYS A 20 -13.22 17.05 30.03
C LYS A 20 -11.73 16.90 30.33
N TYR A 21 -11.26 15.69 30.64
CA TYR A 21 -9.90 15.43 31.12
C TYR A 21 -9.04 14.65 30.10
N SER A 22 -9.65 13.75 29.33
CA SER A 22 -9.01 12.92 28.31
C SER A 22 -9.86 12.87 27.04
N PRO A 23 -10.05 14.01 26.35
CA PRO A 23 -10.97 14.12 25.22
C PRO A 23 -10.63 13.15 24.07
N ALA A 24 -9.35 12.90 23.80
CA ALA A 24 -8.92 12.05 22.68
C ALA A 24 -9.54 10.64 22.72
N LYS A 25 -9.64 10.04 23.90
CA LYS A 25 -10.14 8.67 24.09
C LYS A 25 -11.66 8.56 24.19
N TYR A 26 -12.34 9.58 24.72
CA TYR A 26 -13.76 9.50 25.08
C TYR A 26 -14.68 10.34 24.19
N LYS A 27 -14.15 11.35 23.47
CA LYS A 27 -14.97 12.25 22.65
C LYS A 27 -15.67 11.57 21.47
N PRO A 28 -15.06 10.60 20.76
CA PRO A 28 -15.76 9.88 19.70
C PRO A 28 -16.99 9.14 20.21
N ALA A 29 -16.83 8.28 21.22
CA ALA A 29 -17.92 7.53 21.84
C ALA A 29 -19.00 8.45 22.41
N TYR A 30 -18.61 9.52 23.11
CA TYR A 30 -19.55 10.52 23.65
C TYR A 30 -20.42 11.16 22.57
N LYS A 31 -19.82 11.50 21.42
CA LYS A 31 -20.55 12.08 20.29
C LYS A 31 -21.60 11.11 19.76
N ILE A 32 -21.25 9.83 19.61
CA ILE A 32 -22.19 8.80 19.14
C ILE A 32 -23.36 8.66 20.11
N MET A 33 -23.09 8.52 21.41
CA MET A 33 -24.13 8.44 22.46
C MET A 33 -25.09 9.64 22.42
N ARG A 34 -24.56 10.85 22.21
CA ARG A 34 -25.36 12.08 22.11
C ARG A 34 -26.20 12.16 20.84
N THR A 35 -25.69 11.64 19.73
CA THR A 35 -26.37 11.70 18.43
C THR A 35 -27.44 10.62 18.29
N ARG A 36 -27.17 9.38 18.70
CA ARG A 36 -28.10 8.25 18.58
C ARG A 36 -29.05 8.12 19.77
N GLY A 37 -28.70 8.72 20.91
CA GLY A 37 -29.36 8.50 22.19
C GLY A 37 -28.75 7.30 22.92
N ILE A 38 -28.65 7.41 24.26
CA ILE A 38 -27.99 6.41 25.13
C ILE A 38 -28.68 5.04 25.00
N GLU A 39 -30.01 5.02 24.90
CA GLU A 39 -30.78 3.78 24.77
C GLU A 39 -30.42 2.98 23.52
N ASN A 40 -30.03 3.68 22.43
CA ASN A 40 -29.66 3.07 21.15
C ASN A 40 -28.15 2.84 20.99
N TYR A 41 -27.36 3.15 22.02
CA TYR A 41 -25.91 2.93 21.99
C TYR A 41 -25.61 1.46 22.28
N GLU A 42 -24.81 0.82 21.43
CA GLU A 42 -24.46 -0.59 21.56
C GLU A 42 -22.95 -0.79 21.77
N ILE A 43 -22.55 -2.00 22.20
CA ILE A 43 -21.12 -2.32 22.33
C ILE A 43 -20.42 -2.25 20.97
N ASP A 44 -21.12 -2.58 19.88
CA ASP A 44 -20.60 -2.53 18.52
C ASP A 44 -20.34 -1.10 18.02
N ASP A 45 -20.84 -0.08 18.73
CA ASP A 45 -20.50 1.32 18.48
C ASP A 45 -19.17 1.75 19.11
N MET A 46 -18.51 0.86 19.85
CA MET A 46 -17.23 1.11 20.51
C MET A 46 -16.07 0.68 19.61
N ASP A 47 -15.11 1.59 19.39
CA ASP A 47 -13.85 1.20 18.77
C ASP A 47 -12.94 0.46 19.76
N VAL A 48 -11.94 -0.28 19.24
CA VAL A 48 -11.02 -1.10 20.06
C VAL A 48 -10.26 -0.27 21.11
N THR A 49 -9.93 1.00 20.83
CA THR A 49 -9.27 1.87 21.82
C THR A 49 -10.22 2.19 22.97
N PHE A 50 -11.47 2.51 22.67
CA PHE A 50 -12.47 2.80 23.67
C PHE A 50 -12.81 1.55 24.47
N ILE A 51 -12.97 0.38 23.82
CA ILE A 51 -13.16 -0.92 24.47
C ILE A 51 -12.01 -1.20 25.45
N SER A 52 -10.76 -1.07 24.99
CA SER A 52 -9.58 -1.27 25.83
C SER A 52 -9.60 -0.34 27.05
N GLU A 53 -9.91 0.95 26.86
CA GLU A 53 -9.98 1.92 27.95
C GLU A 53 -11.08 1.56 28.99
N VAL A 54 -12.29 1.18 28.54
CA VAL A 54 -13.40 0.88 29.46
C VAL A 54 -13.20 -0.45 30.19
N ILE A 55 -12.66 -1.47 29.55
CA ILE A 55 -12.36 -2.74 30.22
C ILE A 55 -11.29 -2.54 31.31
N HIS A 56 -10.29 -1.68 31.07
CA HIS A 56 -9.24 -1.41 32.05
C HIS A 56 -9.65 -0.46 33.18
N LYS A 57 -10.36 0.63 32.86
CA LYS A 57 -10.64 1.73 33.80
C LYS A 57 -12.05 1.68 34.40
N CYS A 58 -12.94 0.88 33.82
CA CYS A 58 -14.33 0.77 34.21
C CYS A 58 -14.70 -0.69 34.49
N SER A 59 -13.85 -1.43 35.20
CA SER A 59 -14.08 -2.84 35.54
C SER A 59 -15.34 -3.08 36.40
N TYR A 60 -15.87 -2.03 37.02
CA TYR A 60 -17.16 -2.06 37.73
C TYR A 60 -18.37 -2.00 36.77
N ILE A 61 -18.18 -1.51 35.54
CA ILE A 61 -19.20 -1.49 34.48
C ILE A 61 -19.05 -2.72 33.58
N PHE A 62 -17.80 -3.02 33.21
CA PHE A 62 -17.43 -4.15 32.36
C PHE A 62 -16.44 -5.05 33.09
N PRO A 63 -16.93 -5.95 33.96
CA PRO A 63 -16.08 -6.91 34.64
C PRO A 63 -15.37 -7.80 33.62
N SER A 64 -14.09 -8.04 33.86
CA SER A 64 -13.22 -8.86 33.02
C SER A 64 -12.06 -9.41 33.84
N LYS A 65 -11.54 -10.57 33.44
CA LYS A 65 -10.34 -11.15 34.07
C LYS A 65 -9.10 -10.36 33.70
N VAL A 66 -8.04 -10.53 34.51
CA VAL A 66 -6.77 -9.82 34.31
C VAL A 66 -6.10 -10.28 33.01
N GLU A 67 -6.23 -11.56 32.69
CA GLU A 67 -5.67 -12.23 31.52
C GLU A 67 -6.29 -11.67 30.23
N THR A 68 -7.62 -11.58 30.17
CA THR A 68 -8.35 -10.96 29.06
C THR A 68 -7.97 -9.50 28.84
N ARG A 69 -7.78 -8.75 29.93
CA ARG A 69 -7.32 -7.36 29.90
C ARG A 69 -5.93 -7.23 29.29
N LYS A 70 -4.98 -8.06 29.70
CA LYS A 70 -3.65 -8.07 29.08
C LYS A 70 -3.70 -8.46 27.61
N ALA A 71 -4.55 -9.41 27.25
CA ALA A 71 -4.70 -9.83 25.85
C ALA A 71 -5.27 -8.71 24.97
N ILE A 72 -6.20 -7.88 25.46
CA ILE A 72 -6.73 -6.75 24.68
C ILE A 72 -5.73 -5.57 24.58
N GLU A 73 -4.79 -5.42 25.52
CA GLU A 73 -3.68 -4.46 25.40
C GLU A 73 -2.84 -4.78 24.16
N GLN A 74 -2.49 -6.05 23.96
CA GLN A 74 -1.75 -6.48 22.77
C GLN A 74 -2.49 -6.15 21.47
N LEU A 75 -3.80 -6.39 21.40
CA LEU A 75 -4.59 -6.04 20.21
C LEU A 75 -4.66 -4.53 19.96
N THR A 76 -4.60 -3.73 21.03
CA THR A 76 -4.57 -2.27 20.90
C THR A 76 -3.23 -1.79 20.32
N GLU A 77 -2.13 -2.43 20.72
CA GLU A 77 -0.80 -2.18 20.16
C GLU A 77 -0.73 -2.59 18.68
N ASP A 78 -1.18 -3.80 18.35
CA ASP A 78 -1.22 -4.30 16.97
C ASP A 78 -2.01 -3.35 16.06
N ARG A 79 -3.18 -2.84 16.52
CA ARG A 79 -3.96 -1.86 15.77
C ARG A 79 -3.21 -0.55 15.54
N ASN A 80 -2.42 -0.08 16.51
CA ASN A 80 -1.66 1.14 16.35
C ASN A 80 -0.50 0.95 15.36
N VAL A 81 0.15 -0.22 15.38
CA VAL A 81 1.20 -0.57 14.39
C VAL A 81 0.59 -0.66 12.99
N ASN A 82 -0.49 -1.42 12.82
CA ASN A 82 -1.15 -1.60 11.52
C ASN A 82 -1.79 -0.30 10.99
N GLY A 83 -2.12 0.65 11.85
CA GLY A 83 -2.65 1.97 11.46
C GLY A 83 -1.60 2.93 10.90
N HIS A 84 -0.32 2.55 10.94
CA HIS A 84 0.82 3.33 10.45
C HIS A 84 1.71 2.55 9.48
N SER A 85 1.31 1.34 9.08
CA SER A 85 2.11 0.43 8.24
C SER A 85 1.94 0.70 6.75
N ASP A 86 1.39 1.84 6.35
CA ASP A 86 1.27 2.28 4.96
C ASP A 86 2.41 3.23 4.56
N GLU A 87 3.31 3.56 5.48
CA GLU A 87 4.22 4.67 5.27
C GLU A 87 5.50 4.28 4.51
N ASN A 88 6.10 3.09 4.66
CA ASN A 88 7.32 2.69 3.92
C ASN A 88 7.72 1.19 4.00
N GLU A 89 6.84 0.29 4.45
CA GLU A 89 7.21 -1.10 4.74
C GLU A 89 7.28 -2.00 3.50
N GLU A 90 8.25 -2.91 3.48
CA GLU A 90 8.36 -3.95 2.46
C GLU A 90 7.19 -4.96 2.57
N CYS A 91 6.71 -5.49 1.45
CA CYS A 91 5.58 -6.44 1.45
C CYS A 91 5.81 -7.65 2.36
N GLU A 92 7.05 -8.14 2.44
CA GLU A 92 7.40 -9.26 3.35
C GLU A 92 7.19 -8.91 4.82
N GLU A 93 7.46 -7.66 5.21
CA GLU A 93 7.24 -7.18 6.57
C GLU A 93 5.75 -7.05 6.85
N LEU A 94 4.97 -6.52 5.89
CA LEU A 94 3.52 -6.43 5.98
C LEU A 94 2.86 -7.80 6.20
N TYR A 95 3.28 -8.83 5.45
CA TYR A 95 2.76 -10.18 5.69
C TYR A 95 3.12 -10.71 7.07
N ARG A 96 4.35 -10.47 7.55
CA ARG A 96 4.74 -10.87 8.91
C ARG A 96 3.87 -10.19 9.97
N TYR A 97 3.61 -8.89 9.83
CA TYR A 97 2.73 -8.16 10.74
C TYR A 97 1.28 -8.67 10.68
N ALA A 98 0.79 -9.02 9.49
CA ALA A 98 -0.55 -9.59 9.33
C ALA A 98 -0.67 -10.95 10.05
N PHE A 99 0.28 -11.87 9.85
CA PHE A 99 0.29 -13.17 10.54
C PHE A 99 0.45 -13.03 12.07
N LEU A 100 1.27 -12.08 12.53
CA LEU A 100 1.43 -11.80 13.95
C LEU A 100 0.12 -11.27 14.55
N SER A 101 -0.54 -10.34 13.88
CA SER A 101 -1.85 -9.79 14.30
C SER A 101 -2.92 -10.88 14.39
N LEU A 102 -3.00 -11.76 13.40
CA LEU A 102 -3.93 -12.90 13.41
C LEU A 102 -3.62 -13.90 14.54
N THR A 103 -2.35 -14.13 14.82
CA THR A 103 -1.91 -14.98 15.94
C THR A 103 -2.32 -14.38 17.28
N ASN A 104 -2.16 -13.05 17.44
CA ASN A 104 -2.55 -12.34 18.65
C ASN A 104 -4.07 -12.31 18.82
N LEU A 105 -4.85 -12.16 17.74
CA LEU A 105 -6.30 -12.31 17.75
C LEU A 105 -6.74 -13.71 18.19
N GLN A 106 -6.10 -14.77 17.66
CA GLN A 106 -6.40 -16.14 18.09
C GLN A 106 -6.11 -16.33 19.58
N ARG A 107 -4.96 -15.83 20.04
CA ARG A 107 -4.60 -15.87 21.47
C ARG A 107 -5.62 -15.14 22.34
N PHE A 108 -6.13 -13.99 21.90
CA PHE A 108 -7.19 -13.27 22.61
C PHE A 108 -8.45 -14.11 22.72
N ILE A 109 -8.89 -14.73 21.62
CA ILE A 109 -10.07 -15.62 21.61
C ILE A 109 -9.88 -16.80 22.58
N ASP A 110 -8.73 -17.47 22.54
CA ASP A 110 -8.43 -18.57 23.45
C ASP A 110 -8.37 -18.10 24.92
N THR A 111 -7.87 -16.89 25.17
CA THR A 111 -7.86 -16.29 26.51
C THR A 111 -9.26 -16.00 27.03
N VAL A 112 -10.15 -15.47 26.18
CA VAL A 112 -11.55 -15.24 26.54
C VAL A 112 -12.24 -16.56 26.88
N ASP A 113 -12.01 -17.61 26.09
CA ASP A 113 -12.56 -18.94 26.33
C ASP A 113 -12.02 -19.57 27.63
N GLU A 114 -10.73 -19.41 27.92
CA GLU A 114 -10.14 -19.99 29.13
C GLU A 114 -10.57 -19.26 30.42
N TRP A 115 -10.63 -17.92 30.39
CA TRP A 115 -10.67 -17.11 31.61
C TRP A 115 -12.02 -16.45 31.90
N GLU A 116 -12.81 -16.08 30.89
CA GLU A 116 -14.10 -15.38 31.11
C GLU A 116 -15.24 -16.35 31.48
N THR A 117 -15.03 -17.18 32.51
CA THR A 117 -15.94 -18.24 32.96
C THR A 117 -17.31 -17.74 33.45
N ASP A 118 -17.47 -16.44 33.64
CA ASP A 118 -18.76 -15.82 33.97
C ASP A 118 -19.70 -15.76 32.73
N ILE A 119 -19.14 -15.93 31.52
CA ILE A 119 -19.88 -16.13 30.28
C ILE A 119 -20.20 -17.62 30.12
N PRO A 120 -21.46 -17.99 29.81
CA PRO A 120 -21.84 -19.38 29.57
C PRO A 120 -20.95 -20.10 28.54
N ASP A 121 -20.58 -21.34 28.83
CA ASP A 121 -19.70 -22.17 27.99
C ASP A 121 -20.18 -22.25 26.54
N GLU A 122 -21.48 -22.43 26.32
CA GLU A 122 -22.06 -22.51 24.96
C GLU A 122 -21.77 -21.24 24.15
N ILE A 123 -21.86 -20.07 24.77
CA ILE A 123 -21.61 -18.77 24.13
C ILE A 123 -20.11 -18.60 23.85
N ARG A 124 -19.24 -18.97 24.79
CA ARG A 124 -17.79 -18.90 24.62
C ARG A 124 -17.31 -19.83 23.51
N LEU A 125 -17.84 -21.06 23.47
CA LEU A 125 -17.55 -22.04 22.43
C LEU A 125 -18.01 -21.58 21.06
N GLU A 126 -19.23 -21.02 20.94
CA GLU A 126 -19.73 -20.46 19.68
C GLU A 126 -18.84 -19.30 19.21
N TYR A 127 -18.52 -18.36 20.10
CA TYR A 127 -17.62 -17.24 19.83
C TYR A 127 -16.25 -17.73 19.33
N ARG A 128 -15.65 -18.68 20.05
CA ARG A 128 -14.35 -19.26 19.70
C ARG A 128 -14.39 -19.94 18.34
N GLN A 129 -15.38 -20.78 18.08
CA GLN A 129 -15.51 -21.49 16.81
C GLN A 129 -15.64 -20.53 15.63
N ARG A 130 -16.53 -19.54 15.75
CA ARG A 130 -16.76 -18.56 14.70
C ARG A 130 -15.49 -17.80 14.35
N TYR A 131 -14.87 -17.12 15.32
CA TYR A 131 -13.76 -16.22 15.02
C TYR A 131 -12.45 -16.97 14.77
N SER A 132 -12.25 -18.18 15.31
CA SER A 132 -11.10 -19.01 14.92
C SER A 132 -11.22 -19.46 13.45
N ALA A 133 -12.42 -19.75 12.97
CA ALA A 133 -12.65 -20.10 11.56
C ALA A 133 -12.35 -18.89 10.64
N GLU A 134 -12.82 -17.70 11.00
CA GLU A 134 -12.52 -16.45 10.27
C GLU A 134 -11.00 -16.17 10.23
N ILE A 135 -10.29 -16.37 11.35
CA ILE A 135 -8.82 -16.24 11.40
C ILE A 135 -8.13 -17.23 10.48
N ILE A 136 -8.52 -18.50 10.49
CA ILE A 136 -7.92 -19.54 9.62
C ILE A 136 -8.15 -19.20 8.15
N GLU A 137 -9.34 -18.73 7.78
CA GLU A 137 -9.65 -18.33 6.42
C GLU A 137 -8.81 -17.12 5.99
N MET A 138 -8.69 -16.10 6.83
CA MET A 138 -7.81 -14.95 6.58
C MET A 138 -6.35 -15.35 6.46
N GLN A 139 -5.85 -16.21 7.36
CA GLN A 139 -4.48 -16.74 7.28
C GLN A 139 -4.23 -17.44 5.95
N LYS A 140 -5.19 -18.26 5.48
CA LYS A 140 -5.09 -18.94 4.20
C LYS A 140 -5.05 -17.96 3.04
N SER A 141 -5.95 -16.96 3.01
CA SER A 141 -5.96 -15.94 1.97
C SER A 141 -4.64 -15.17 1.89
N ILE A 142 -4.09 -14.78 3.03
CA ILE A 142 -2.81 -14.06 3.11
C ILE A 142 -1.64 -14.97 2.68
N ASP A 143 -1.67 -16.25 3.06
CA ASP A 143 -0.64 -17.23 2.67
C ASP A 143 -0.63 -17.47 1.16
N GLU A 144 -1.81 -17.60 0.54
CA GLU A 144 -1.98 -17.71 -0.91
C GLU A 144 -1.45 -16.47 -1.62
N GLU A 145 -1.83 -15.27 -1.17
CA GLU A 145 -1.34 -14.01 -1.73
C GLU A 145 0.18 -13.88 -1.64
N ARG A 146 0.76 -14.22 -0.48
CA ARG A 146 2.22 -14.22 -0.25
C ARG A 146 2.92 -15.20 -1.19
N ILE A 147 2.39 -16.41 -1.34
CA ILE A 147 2.97 -17.44 -2.24
C ILE A 147 2.95 -16.93 -3.68
N ASP A 148 1.83 -16.36 -4.11
CA ASP A 148 1.69 -15.80 -5.45
C ASP A 148 2.67 -14.64 -5.68
N GLN A 149 2.83 -13.73 -4.72
CA GLN A 149 3.82 -12.64 -4.84
C GLN A 149 5.25 -13.18 -4.95
N VAL A 150 5.62 -14.16 -4.13
CA VAL A 150 6.95 -14.78 -4.17
C VAL A 150 7.18 -15.47 -5.52
N GLN A 151 6.17 -16.16 -6.03
CA GLN A 151 6.27 -16.84 -7.32
C GLN A 151 6.40 -15.84 -8.47
N ARG A 152 5.56 -14.79 -8.50
CA ARG A 152 5.65 -13.70 -9.48
C ARG A 152 7.04 -13.05 -9.47
N THR A 153 7.55 -12.73 -8.29
CA THR A 153 8.89 -12.15 -8.09
C THR A 153 9.96 -13.05 -8.71
N LYS A 154 9.95 -14.35 -8.39
CA LYS A 154 10.92 -15.32 -8.93
C LYS A 154 10.84 -15.45 -10.45
N ASP A 155 9.63 -15.44 -11.02
CA ASP A 155 9.45 -15.54 -12.46
C ASP A 155 9.97 -14.29 -13.18
N MET A 156 9.70 -13.09 -12.64
CA MET A 156 10.28 -11.83 -13.14
C MET A 156 11.80 -11.83 -13.04
N ASP A 157 12.36 -12.23 -11.90
CA ASP A 157 13.81 -12.27 -11.70
C ASP A 157 14.47 -13.25 -12.69
N LYS A 158 13.84 -14.40 -12.95
CA LYS A 158 14.30 -15.36 -13.94
C LYS A 158 14.30 -14.77 -15.35
N ASP A 159 13.25 -14.03 -15.72
CA ASP A 159 13.17 -13.36 -17.01
C ASP A 159 14.19 -12.22 -17.15
N ILE A 160 14.42 -11.45 -16.09
CA ILE A 160 15.47 -10.43 -16.03
C ILE A 160 16.85 -11.08 -16.22
N GLN A 161 17.14 -12.17 -15.51
CA GLN A 161 18.41 -12.88 -15.67
C GLN A 161 18.56 -13.47 -17.07
N ARG A 162 17.49 -13.96 -17.68
CA ARG A 162 17.48 -14.41 -19.07
C ARG A 162 17.83 -13.27 -20.04
N ILE A 163 17.35 -12.04 -19.80
CA ILE A 163 17.72 -10.88 -20.62
C ILE A 163 19.20 -10.53 -20.44
N LEU A 164 19.66 -10.44 -19.19
CA LEU A 164 21.04 -10.05 -18.87
C LEU A 164 22.09 -11.04 -19.38
N SER A 165 21.76 -12.33 -19.38
CA SER A 165 22.63 -13.41 -19.85
C SER A 165 22.56 -13.68 -21.36
N SER A 166 21.67 -13.02 -22.10
CA SER A 166 21.50 -13.24 -23.53
C SER A 166 22.58 -12.56 -24.37
N ASP A 167 23.03 -13.24 -25.43
CA ASP A 167 23.93 -12.67 -26.45
C ASP A 167 23.24 -11.53 -27.23
N ASP A 168 21.92 -11.62 -27.43
CA ASP A 168 21.08 -10.58 -28.05
C ASP A 168 20.07 -10.07 -27.02
N ARG A 169 20.54 -9.14 -26.20
CA ARG A 169 19.77 -8.56 -25.09
C ARG A 169 18.53 -7.80 -25.57
N LEU A 170 18.63 -7.07 -26.68
CA LEU A 170 17.52 -6.27 -27.21
C LEU A 170 16.39 -7.18 -27.72
N LYS A 171 16.71 -8.21 -28.50
CA LYS A 171 15.70 -9.16 -28.96
C LYS A 171 15.04 -9.87 -27.78
N THR A 172 15.83 -10.32 -26.82
CA THR A 172 15.33 -11.03 -25.63
C THR A 172 14.44 -10.12 -24.78
N TRP A 173 14.82 -8.86 -24.61
CA TRP A 173 13.99 -7.84 -23.98
C TRP A 173 12.65 -7.70 -24.70
N CYS A 174 12.65 -7.52 -26.02
CA CYS A 174 11.42 -7.39 -26.82
C CYS A 174 10.50 -8.62 -26.70
N ASP A 175 11.07 -9.82 -26.70
CA ASP A 175 10.31 -11.07 -26.54
C ASP A 175 9.68 -11.18 -25.14
N VAL A 176 10.44 -10.82 -24.09
CA VAL A 176 10.00 -10.89 -22.70
C VAL A 176 8.98 -9.80 -22.38
N ILE A 177 9.26 -8.53 -22.69
CA ILE A 177 8.37 -7.41 -22.38
C ILE A 177 7.00 -7.60 -23.04
N LYS A 178 6.95 -8.18 -24.23
CA LYS A 178 5.71 -8.51 -24.91
C LYS A 178 4.82 -9.43 -24.10
N ILE A 179 5.38 -10.42 -23.39
CA ILE A 179 4.62 -11.31 -22.52
C ILE A 179 3.94 -10.50 -21.41
N TYR A 180 4.67 -9.59 -20.76
CA TYR A 180 4.12 -8.75 -19.70
C TYR A 180 3.09 -7.74 -20.24
N MET A 181 3.31 -7.16 -21.42
CA MET A 181 2.34 -6.28 -22.08
C MET A 181 1.06 -7.04 -22.45
N ASP A 182 1.17 -8.19 -23.10
CA ASP A 182 0.01 -8.99 -23.52
C ASP A 182 -0.79 -9.41 -22.29
N ARG A 183 -0.13 -9.89 -21.22
CA ARG A 183 -0.82 -10.21 -19.96
C ARG A 183 -1.51 -8.99 -19.34
N SER A 184 -0.84 -7.85 -19.30
CA SER A 184 -1.33 -6.66 -18.58
C SER A 184 -2.43 -5.91 -19.33
N PHE A 185 -2.40 -5.90 -20.67
CA PHE A 185 -3.31 -5.11 -21.49
C PHE A 185 -4.34 -5.92 -22.28
N VAL A 186 -4.13 -7.22 -22.48
CA VAL A 186 -4.97 -8.06 -23.35
C VAL A 186 -5.61 -9.21 -22.60
N ILE A 187 -4.87 -9.91 -21.74
CA ILE A 187 -5.32 -11.16 -21.12
C ILE A 187 -5.89 -10.90 -19.72
N ASP A 188 -5.02 -10.55 -18.78
CA ASP A 188 -5.32 -10.47 -17.35
C ASP A 188 -5.84 -9.08 -16.95
N HIS A 189 -5.63 -8.06 -17.80
CA HIS A 189 -5.99 -6.65 -17.55
C HIS A 189 -5.35 -6.08 -16.26
N ASN A 190 -4.21 -6.65 -15.85
CA ASN A 190 -3.47 -6.26 -14.66
C ASN A 190 -2.26 -5.39 -15.04
N ILE A 191 -2.45 -4.06 -15.01
CA ILE A 191 -1.40 -3.08 -15.33
C ILE A 191 -0.22 -3.14 -14.34
N GLU A 192 -0.49 -3.51 -13.08
CA GLU A 192 0.53 -3.54 -12.03
C GLU A 192 1.61 -4.58 -12.33
N LEU A 193 1.25 -5.70 -12.97
CA LEU A 193 2.21 -6.73 -13.37
C LEU A 193 3.28 -6.19 -14.33
N TYR A 194 2.86 -5.43 -15.34
CA TYR A 194 3.79 -4.79 -16.28
C TYR A 194 4.66 -3.75 -15.57
N GLN A 195 4.05 -2.90 -14.73
CA GLN A 195 4.80 -1.86 -14.02
C GLN A 195 5.84 -2.46 -13.07
N GLU A 196 5.48 -3.47 -12.29
CA GLU A 196 6.40 -4.16 -11.39
C GLU A 196 7.59 -4.75 -12.18
N PHE A 197 7.33 -5.43 -13.30
CA PHE A 197 8.40 -5.97 -14.14
C PHE A 197 9.33 -4.86 -14.67
N ILE A 198 8.78 -3.75 -15.18
CA ILE A 198 9.56 -2.62 -15.68
C ILE A 198 10.47 -2.04 -14.60
N LEU A 199 9.94 -1.82 -13.39
CA LEU A 199 10.70 -1.26 -12.28
C LEU A 199 11.83 -2.21 -11.85
N ARG A 200 11.54 -3.51 -11.72
CA ARG A 200 12.55 -4.53 -11.38
C ARG A 200 13.63 -4.65 -12.47
N ALA A 201 13.24 -4.67 -13.74
CA ALA A 201 14.18 -4.71 -14.87
C ALA A 201 15.09 -3.48 -14.88
N SER A 202 14.52 -2.29 -14.64
CA SER A 202 15.25 -1.03 -14.51
C SER A 202 16.22 -1.07 -13.31
N ASN A 203 15.80 -1.58 -12.16
CA ASN A 203 16.65 -1.76 -10.97
C ASN A 203 17.81 -2.74 -11.22
N ALA A 204 17.59 -3.76 -12.03
CA ALA A 204 18.61 -4.73 -12.43
C ALA A 204 19.58 -4.21 -13.51
N GLY A 205 19.41 -2.98 -14.00
CA GLY A 205 20.29 -2.35 -14.98
C GLY A 205 19.97 -2.68 -16.44
N ILE A 206 18.74 -3.11 -16.74
CA ILE A 206 18.30 -3.26 -18.13
C ILE A 206 18.00 -1.87 -18.71
N ILE A 207 18.88 -1.39 -19.58
CA ILE A 207 18.82 -0.03 -20.13
C ILE A 207 17.46 0.30 -20.77
N HIS A 208 16.88 -0.63 -21.52
CA HIS A 208 15.61 -0.46 -22.22
C HIS A 208 14.39 -0.34 -21.30
N ALA A 209 14.52 -0.64 -20.01
CA ALA A 209 13.45 -0.49 -19.03
C ALA A 209 13.40 0.90 -18.40
N HIS A 210 14.48 1.67 -18.47
CA HIS A 210 14.60 2.96 -17.78
C HIS A 210 13.60 4.00 -18.28
N GLY A 211 13.27 4.01 -19.58
CA GLY A 211 12.33 4.96 -20.15
C GLY A 211 10.92 4.82 -19.57
N GLN A 212 10.43 3.58 -19.47
CA GLN A 212 9.11 3.28 -18.90
C GLN A 212 9.12 3.39 -17.37
N ALA A 213 10.23 3.04 -16.71
CA ALA A 213 10.37 3.27 -15.27
C ALA A 213 10.33 4.76 -14.92
N ALA A 214 10.96 5.61 -15.75
CA ALA A 214 10.90 7.06 -15.59
C ALA A 214 9.47 7.60 -15.72
N ASP A 215 8.70 7.09 -16.69
CA ASP A 215 7.28 7.44 -16.83
C ASP A 215 6.48 7.06 -15.59
N TYR A 216 6.67 5.84 -15.06
CA TYR A 216 6.02 5.42 -13.81
C TYR A 216 6.32 6.39 -12.66
N TYR A 217 7.61 6.66 -12.38
CA TYR A 217 7.97 7.52 -11.26
C TYR A 217 7.44 8.94 -11.43
N LEU A 218 7.47 9.48 -12.65
CA LEU A 218 7.02 10.84 -12.90
C LEU A 218 5.50 10.97 -12.89
N ASN A 219 4.80 10.07 -13.59
CA ASN A 219 3.37 10.21 -13.87
C ASN A 219 2.46 9.44 -12.90
N THR A 220 2.96 8.42 -12.22
CA THR A 220 2.22 7.63 -11.23
C THR A 220 2.68 7.96 -9.82
N ASP A 221 3.96 7.71 -9.49
CA ASP A 221 4.51 7.84 -8.13
C ASP A 221 4.75 9.31 -7.71
N LYS A 222 4.83 10.22 -8.68
CA LYS A 222 5.15 11.66 -8.48
C LYS A 222 6.53 11.90 -7.87
N ASN A 223 7.47 10.99 -8.11
CA ASN A 223 8.84 11.08 -7.67
C ASN A 223 9.75 11.63 -8.78
N CYS A 224 9.92 12.95 -8.83
CA CYS A 224 10.71 13.62 -9.85
C CYS A 224 12.20 13.24 -9.81
N ASP A 225 12.76 13.05 -8.62
CA ASP A 225 14.18 12.74 -8.44
C ASP A 225 14.52 11.35 -8.99
N GLU A 226 13.67 10.36 -8.68
CA GLU A 226 13.87 9.01 -9.20
C GLU A 226 13.59 8.94 -10.71
N ALA A 227 12.59 9.68 -11.20
CA ALA A 227 12.34 9.80 -12.63
C ALA A 227 13.54 10.39 -13.39
N GLU A 228 14.11 11.49 -12.90
CA GLU A 228 15.32 12.11 -13.47
C GLU A 228 16.47 11.10 -13.51
N LYS A 229 16.72 10.41 -12.40
CA LYS A 229 17.77 9.39 -12.31
C LYS A 229 17.58 8.29 -13.37
N ARG A 230 16.36 7.79 -13.57
CA ARG A 230 16.11 6.78 -14.63
C ARG A 230 16.34 7.33 -16.03
N MET A 231 15.91 8.57 -16.31
CA MET A 231 16.18 9.21 -17.60
C MET A 231 17.68 9.39 -17.84
N ARG A 232 18.46 9.77 -16.81
CA ARG A 232 19.91 9.90 -16.92
C ARG A 232 20.59 8.56 -17.16
N LEU A 233 20.19 7.50 -16.48
CA LEU A 233 20.70 6.13 -16.73
C LEU A 233 20.45 5.69 -18.19
N LEU A 234 19.28 5.99 -18.74
CA LEU A 234 18.98 5.73 -20.15
C LEU A 234 19.90 6.53 -21.09
N MET A 235 20.28 7.74 -20.69
CA MET A 235 21.11 8.67 -21.47
C MET A 235 22.63 8.46 -21.30
N GLU A 236 23.10 7.57 -20.41
CA GLU A 236 24.53 7.39 -20.14
C GLU A 236 25.32 6.97 -21.39
N ASP A 237 24.72 6.15 -22.26
CA ASP A 237 25.32 5.72 -23.52
C ASP A 237 24.76 6.52 -24.70
N LYS A 238 25.26 7.74 -24.86
CA LYS A 238 24.85 8.68 -25.92
C LYS A 238 24.89 8.06 -27.31
N ASP A 239 25.91 7.25 -27.62
CA ASP A 239 26.13 6.72 -28.97
C ASP A 239 25.10 5.62 -29.33
N ASN A 240 24.51 4.98 -28.31
CA ASN A 240 23.47 3.97 -28.48
C ASN A 240 22.05 4.46 -28.14
N LEU A 241 21.89 5.74 -27.78
CA LEU A 241 20.59 6.32 -27.45
C LEU A 241 19.70 6.44 -28.70
N SER A 242 18.67 5.60 -28.78
CA SER A 242 17.80 5.56 -29.95
C SER A 242 16.80 6.73 -29.96
N ALA A 243 16.26 7.05 -31.14
CA ALA A 243 15.15 8.01 -31.24
C ALA A 243 13.90 7.55 -30.47
N GLY A 244 13.72 6.23 -30.29
CA GLY A 244 12.64 5.67 -29.48
C GLY A 244 12.83 5.94 -27.99
N ASP A 245 14.07 5.85 -27.50
CA ASP A 245 14.40 6.15 -26.10
C ASP A 245 14.16 7.62 -25.77
N VAL A 246 14.60 8.52 -26.66
CA VAL A 246 14.32 9.96 -26.55
C VAL A 246 12.82 10.24 -26.60
N HIS A 247 12.09 9.56 -27.50
CA HIS A 247 10.64 9.69 -27.55
C HIS A 247 9.97 9.25 -26.25
N SER A 248 10.45 8.17 -25.62
CA SER A 248 9.94 7.70 -24.33
C SER A 248 10.15 8.73 -23.22
N ILE A 249 11.35 9.31 -23.12
CA ILE A 249 11.66 10.38 -22.15
C ILE A 249 10.73 11.57 -22.38
N MET A 250 10.64 12.03 -23.64
CA MET A 250 9.84 13.20 -23.97
C MET A 250 8.36 12.97 -23.71
N SER A 251 7.80 11.81 -24.05
CA SER A 251 6.40 11.48 -23.77
C SER A 251 6.07 11.53 -22.28
N ALA A 252 6.97 11.02 -21.41
CA ALA A 252 6.79 11.09 -19.96
C ALA A 252 6.77 12.55 -19.46
N ILE A 253 7.73 13.37 -19.90
CA ILE A 253 7.86 14.79 -19.54
C ILE A 253 6.65 15.59 -20.05
N SER A 254 6.27 15.43 -21.32
CA SER A 254 5.12 16.12 -21.90
C SER A 254 3.84 15.78 -21.14
N MET A 255 3.59 14.50 -20.84
CA MET A 255 2.42 14.07 -20.09
C MET A 255 2.36 14.70 -18.69
N TYR A 256 3.51 14.77 -18.01
CA TYR A 256 3.62 15.39 -16.70
C TYR A 256 3.28 16.89 -16.75
N MET A 257 3.80 17.61 -17.75
CA MET A 257 3.52 19.04 -17.95
C MET A 257 2.07 19.30 -18.38
N ILE A 258 1.49 18.46 -19.25
CA ILE A 258 0.08 18.57 -19.69
C ILE A 258 -0.87 18.47 -18.50
N ARG A 259 -0.51 17.71 -17.46
CA ARG A 259 -1.26 17.63 -16.20
C ARG A 259 -1.10 18.87 -15.31
N GLY A 260 -0.45 19.93 -15.79
CA GLY A 260 -0.28 21.21 -15.12
C GLY A 260 0.92 21.27 -14.17
N ASN A 261 1.81 20.28 -14.19
CA ASN A 261 2.98 20.25 -13.32
C ASN A 261 4.14 21.06 -13.92
N VAL A 262 4.96 21.65 -13.05
CA VAL A 262 6.18 22.36 -13.41
C VAL A 262 7.36 21.40 -13.26
N LEU A 263 8.28 21.41 -14.23
CA LEU A 263 9.48 20.59 -14.16
C LEU A 263 10.42 21.07 -13.05
N SER A 264 11.12 20.12 -12.43
CA SER A 264 12.28 20.44 -11.61
C SER A 264 13.44 20.88 -12.49
N ASP A 265 14.40 21.62 -11.92
CA ASP A 265 15.61 22.05 -12.62
C ASP A 265 16.36 20.86 -13.25
N GLY A 266 16.39 19.71 -12.56
CA GLY A 266 17.04 18.50 -13.05
C GLY A 266 16.32 17.83 -14.23
N LEU A 267 14.98 17.82 -14.24
CA LEU A 267 14.21 17.36 -15.40
C LEU A 267 14.32 18.34 -16.58
N GLU A 268 14.41 19.65 -16.34
CA GLU A 268 14.64 20.63 -17.41
C GLU A 268 16.06 20.48 -17.99
N ASP A 269 17.07 20.19 -17.16
CA ASP A 269 18.44 19.87 -17.62
C ASP A 269 18.50 18.61 -18.50
N VAL A 270 17.71 17.58 -18.19
CA VAL A 270 17.56 16.39 -19.06
C VAL A 270 17.09 16.80 -20.46
N VAL A 271 16.05 17.64 -20.56
CA VAL A 271 15.52 18.10 -21.85
C VAL A 271 16.54 18.97 -22.60
N VAL A 272 17.18 19.91 -21.90
CA VAL A 272 18.22 20.79 -22.49
C VAL A 272 19.40 19.98 -23.01
N THR A 273 19.80 18.93 -22.30
CA THR A 273 20.87 18.01 -22.73
C THR A 273 20.50 17.32 -24.05
N LEU A 274 19.27 16.81 -24.18
CA LEU A 274 18.79 16.18 -25.42
C LEU A 274 18.74 17.18 -26.58
N ILE A 275 18.31 18.44 -26.35
CA ILE A 275 18.35 19.51 -27.35
C ILE A 275 19.79 19.77 -27.80
N ASN A 276 20.73 19.87 -26.87
CA ASN A 276 22.14 20.10 -27.16
C ASN A 276 22.80 18.93 -27.91
N TRP A 277 22.29 17.71 -27.73
CA TRP A 277 22.70 16.55 -28.52
C TRP A 277 22.09 16.51 -29.93
N GLY A 278 21.21 17.47 -30.26
CA GLY A 278 20.66 17.66 -31.60
C GLY A 278 19.32 16.97 -31.83
N TYR A 279 18.65 16.48 -30.78
CA TYR A 279 17.30 15.95 -30.92
C TYR A 279 16.28 17.08 -31.15
N PRO A 280 15.31 16.91 -32.05
CA PRO A 280 14.42 17.98 -32.47
C PRO A 280 13.29 18.19 -31.46
N ILE A 281 13.59 18.90 -30.37
CA ILE A 281 12.67 19.16 -29.26
C ILE A 281 12.41 20.66 -29.16
N GLU A 282 11.15 21.06 -28.99
CA GLU A 282 10.76 22.47 -28.81
C GLU A 282 9.64 22.60 -27.76
N LYS A 283 9.42 23.82 -27.24
CA LYS A 283 8.21 24.14 -26.46
C LYS A 283 7.10 24.54 -27.44
N ASP A 284 5.92 23.95 -27.30
CA ASP A 284 4.75 24.35 -28.07
C ASP A 284 4.12 25.66 -27.56
N SER A 285 3.00 26.08 -28.15
CA SER A 285 2.28 27.30 -27.75
C SER A 285 1.72 27.28 -26.33
N THR A 286 1.64 26.10 -25.70
CA THR A 286 1.21 25.90 -24.31
C THR A 286 2.38 25.87 -23.33
N GLY A 287 3.62 25.92 -23.83
CA GLY A 287 4.84 25.85 -23.03
C GLY A 287 5.28 24.42 -22.71
N VAL A 288 4.62 23.40 -23.27
CA VAL A 288 4.96 21.99 -23.08
C VAL A 288 6.05 21.59 -24.06
N TYR A 289 7.05 20.84 -23.59
CA TYR A 289 8.05 20.28 -24.49
C TYR A 289 7.46 19.18 -25.37
N VAL A 290 7.76 19.20 -26.66
CA VAL A 290 7.32 18.21 -27.65
C VAL A 290 8.48 17.82 -28.57
N MET A 291 8.52 16.56 -28.98
CA MET A 291 9.46 16.07 -29.99
C MET A 291 8.85 16.26 -31.38
N LEU A 292 9.54 16.98 -32.26
CA LEU A 292 9.11 17.18 -33.64
C LEU A 292 9.24 15.87 -34.42
N SER A 293 8.14 15.40 -35.01
CA SER A 293 8.25 14.43 -36.09
C SER A 293 8.99 15.11 -37.25
N LYS A 294 9.95 14.42 -37.88
CA LYS A 294 10.55 14.92 -39.12
C LYS A 294 9.41 15.21 -40.09
N ARG A 295 9.04 16.49 -40.26
CA ARG A 295 8.28 16.92 -41.41
C ARG A 295 9.15 16.56 -42.62
N GLU A 296 8.69 15.63 -43.45
CA GLU A 296 9.17 15.57 -44.82
C GLU A 296 9.10 17.00 -45.35
N LYS A 297 10.26 17.58 -45.68
CA LYS A 297 10.32 18.87 -46.34
C LYS A 297 9.56 18.71 -47.65
N SER A 298 8.31 19.17 -47.67
CA SER A 298 7.57 19.38 -48.90
C SER A 298 8.29 20.50 -49.66
N LEU A 299 8.93 20.11 -50.75
CA LEU A 299 9.45 21.01 -51.78
C LEU A 299 8.32 21.83 -52.42
#